data_AF-A0AAU8GVR6-F1
#
_entry.id   AF-A0AAU8GVR6-F1
#
_cell.length_a   1.000
_cell.length_b   1.000
_cell.length_c   1.000
_cell.angle_alpha   90.00
_cell.angle_beta   90.00
_cell.angle_gamma   90.00
#
_symmetry.space_group_name_H-M   'P 1'
#
loop_
_entity.id
_entity.type
_entity.pdbx_description
1 polymer ?
#
loop_
_entity_poly.entity_id
_entity_poly.type
_entity_poly.pdbx_seq_one_letter_code
_entity_poly.pdbx_strand_id
1 'polypeptide(L)'
;MKKLTIIIISLVFLTSCASFLPQSGPSKPEIYLSAADVKSESIEPFLTIVELNPKQSALLETENKINLSDFTAPRYSPCLGKGDVVEIIIQEQYPPVLFLSKETSTYVVPAQVVTEEGINVPYVGKIQVEGKTTMQETYN
;
A
#
# COMPACT_ATOMS: atom_id res chain seq x y z
N MET A 1 -41.30 -65.81 -29.18
CA MET A 1 -41.78 -64.43 -28.95
C MET A 1 -41.15 -63.78 -27.71
N LYS A 2 -41.08 -64.44 -26.54
CA LYS A 2 -40.44 -63.90 -25.32
C LYS A 2 -38.99 -63.40 -25.47
N LYS A 3 -38.16 -64.05 -26.29
CA LYS A 3 -36.76 -63.65 -26.51
C LYS A 3 -36.65 -62.33 -27.30
N LEU A 4 -37.57 -62.08 -28.23
CA LEU A 4 -37.59 -60.87 -29.05
C LEU A 4 -37.97 -59.65 -28.20
N THR A 5 -38.97 -59.78 -27.32
CA THR A 5 -39.38 -58.71 -26.41
C THR A 5 -38.27 -58.32 -25.43
N ILE A 6 -37.50 -59.29 -24.92
CA ILE A 6 -36.36 -59.01 -24.03
C ILE A 6 -35.27 -58.20 -24.76
N ILE A 7 -34.99 -58.52 -26.02
CA ILE A 7 -33.97 -57.79 -26.81
C ILE A 7 -34.43 -56.34 -27.08
N ILE A 8 -35.69 -56.14 -27.45
CA ILE A 8 -36.24 -54.80 -27.71
C ILE A 8 -36.21 -53.94 -26.44
N ILE A 9 -36.61 -54.51 -25.30
CA ILE A 9 -36.58 -53.80 -24.01
C ILE A 9 -35.14 -53.43 -23.64
N SER A 10 -34.19 -54.36 -23.79
CA SER A 10 -32.78 -54.09 -23.55
C SER A 10 -32.25 -52.94 -24.42
N LEU A 11 -32.58 -52.93 -25.71
CA LEU A 11 -32.15 -51.90 -26.64
C LEU A 11 -32.66 -50.50 -26.26
N VAL A 12 -33.91 -50.40 -25.78
CA VAL A 12 -34.51 -49.13 -25.32
C VAL A 12 -33.84 -48.62 -24.04
N PHE A 13 -33.46 -49.52 -23.12
CA PHE A 13 -32.73 -49.12 -21.91
C PHE A 13 -31.31 -48.62 -22.22
N LEU A 14 -30.63 -49.21 -23.21
CA LEU A 14 -29.28 -48.78 -23.59
C LEU A 14 -29.25 -47.39 -24.26
N THR A 15 -30.26 -47.01 -25.05
CA THR A 15 -30.28 -45.70 -25.72
C THR A 15 -30.69 -44.56 -24.79
N SER A 16 -31.48 -44.85 -23.74
CA SER A 16 -31.91 -43.84 -22.76
C SER A 16 -30.76 -43.26 -21.93
N CYS A 17 -29.70 -44.05 -21.66
CA CYS A 17 -28.54 -43.57 -20.91
C CYS A 17 -27.79 -42.41 -21.58
N ALA A 18 -27.80 -42.32 -22.91
CA ALA A 18 -27.09 -41.26 -23.63
C ALA A 18 -27.86 -39.93 -23.66
N SER A 19 -29.18 -39.93 -23.40
CA SER A 19 -30.03 -38.74 -23.51
C SER A 19 -30.61 -38.27 -22.19
N PHE A 20 -30.73 -39.15 -21.19
CA PHE A 20 -31.41 -38.84 -19.92
C PHE A 20 -30.46 -38.67 -18.74
N LEU A 21 -29.21 -39.16 -18.82
CA LEU A 21 -28.23 -38.86 -17.78
C LEU A 21 -27.70 -37.42 -17.95
N PRO A 22 -27.68 -36.61 -16.87
CA PRO A 22 -27.02 -35.32 -16.91
C PRO A 22 -25.52 -35.54 -17.13
N GLN A 23 -25.04 -35.22 -18.33
CA GLN A 23 -23.63 -35.30 -18.68
C GLN A 23 -22.94 -33.98 -18.29
N SER A 24 -21.87 -34.06 -17.50
CA SER A 24 -21.08 -32.89 -17.05
C SER A 24 -20.13 -32.35 -18.13
N GLY A 25 -20.59 -32.24 -19.38
CA GLY A 25 -19.76 -31.71 -20.47
C GLY A 25 -20.55 -31.48 -21.76
N PRO A 26 -20.08 -30.58 -22.63
CA PRO A 26 -20.77 -30.22 -23.85
C PRO A 26 -20.89 -31.42 -24.79
N SER A 27 -22.05 -31.55 -25.41
CA SER A 27 -22.28 -32.59 -26.40
C SER A 27 -21.50 -32.27 -27.68
N LYS A 28 -21.09 -33.29 -28.45
CA LYS A 28 -20.43 -33.08 -29.75
C LYS A 28 -21.11 -32.02 -30.63
N PRO A 29 -22.44 -32.03 -30.85
CA PRO A 29 -23.09 -31.00 -31.68
C PRO A 29 -22.97 -29.60 -31.09
N GLU A 30 -23.00 -29.46 -29.77
CA GLU A 30 -22.85 -28.18 -29.07
C GLU A 30 -21.44 -27.60 -29.25
N ILE A 31 -20.40 -28.44 -29.22
CA ILE A 31 -19.02 -28.02 -29.52
C ILE A 31 -18.90 -27.47 -30.94
N TYR A 32 -19.55 -28.12 -31.93
CA TYR A 32 -19.50 -27.66 -33.32
C TYR A 32 -20.26 -26.36 -33.55
N LEU A 33 -21.36 -26.14 -32.82
CA LEU A 33 -22.11 -24.88 -32.87
C LEU A 33 -21.30 -23.73 -32.26
N SER A 34 -20.73 -23.93 -31.06
CA SER A 34 -19.87 -22.91 -30.43
C SER A 34 -18.61 -22.59 -31.24
N ALA A 35 -18.02 -23.59 -31.91
CA ALA A 35 -16.86 -23.38 -32.77
C ALA A 35 -17.22 -22.64 -34.08
N ALA A 36 -18.47 -22.69 -34.54
CA ALA A 36 -18.94 -21.92 -35.68
C ALA A 36 -19.15 -20.44 -35.32
N ASP A 37 -19.66 -20.16 -34.12
CA ASP A 37 -19.86 -18.80 -33.63
C ASP A 37 -18.53 -18.05 -33.41
N VAL A 38 -17.53 -18.72 -32.81
CA VAL A 38 -16.18 -18.14 -32.59
C VAL A 38 -15.43 -17.87 -33.90
N LYS A 39 -15.79 -18.55 -35.00
CA LYS A 39 -15.15 -18.33 -36.31
C LYS A 39 -15.55 -17.00 -36.97
N SER A 40 -16.62 -16.35 -36.51
CA SER A 40 -17.09 -15.07 -37.05
C SER A 40 -16.45 -13.84 -36.39
N GLU A 41 -15.98 -13.95 -35.15
CA GLU A 41 -15.19 -12.93 -34.48
C GLU A 41 -13.72 -13.35 -34.53
N SER A 42 -13.01 -12.90 -35.57
CA SER A 42 -11.57 -13.09 -35.64
C SER A 42 -10.92 -12.47 -34.38
N ILE A 43 -10.18 -13.28 -33.62
CA ILE A 43 -9.39 -12.87 -32.45
C ILE A 43 -8.10 -12.14 -32.91
N GLU A 44 -7.75 -12.27 -34.18
CA GLU A 44 -6.56 -11.68 -34.80
C GLU A 44 -6.39 -10.16 -34.60
N PRO A 45 -7.44 -9.29 -34.67
CA PRO A 45 -7.30 -7.87 -34.37
C PRO A 45 -6.91 -7.55 -32.92
N PHE A 46 -7.09 -8.46 -31.97
CA PHE A 46 -6.81 -8.23 -30.54
C PHE A 46 -5.57 -8.99 -30.04
N LEU A 47 -4.97 -9.84 -30.86
CA LEU A 47 -3.86 -10.69 -30.48
C LEU A 47 -2.63 -10.40 -31.33
N THR A 48 -1.69 -9.62 -30.78
CA THR A 48 -0.38 -9.42 -31.38
C THR A 48 0.58 -10.48 -30.85
N ILE A 49 0.94 -11.45 -31.70
CA ILE A 49 2.00 -12.41 -31.41
C ILE A 49 3.32 -11.77 -31.78
N VAL A 50 4.19 -11.53 -30.79
CA VAL A 50 5.54 -11.02 -31.01
C VAL A 50 6.52 -12.16 -30.84
N GLU A 51 7.27 -12.47 -31.89
CA GLU A 51 8.38 -13.42 -31.82
C GLU A 51 9.56 -12.77 -31.09
N LEU A 52 9.98 -13.34 -29.97
CA LEU A 52 11.06 -12.78 -29.14
C LEU A 52 12.42 -13.11 -29.76
N ASN A 53 13.12 -12.09 -30.27
CA ASN A 53 14.53 -12.17 -30.65
C ASN A 53 15.43 -11.67 -29.52
N PRO A 54 16.64 -12.24 -29.29
CA PRO A 54 17.62 -11.72 -28.33
C PRO A 54 17.97 -10.23 -28.50
N LYS A 55 17.81 -9.65 -29.71
CA LYS A 55 17.95 -8.20 -29.91
C LYS A 55 16.79 -7.39 -29.32
N GLN A 56 15.58 -7.94 -29.31
CA GLN A 56 14.38 -7.30 -28.76
C GLN A 56 14.27 -7.46 -27.25
N SER A 57 14.73 -8.58 -26.69
CA SER A 57 14.79 -8.75 -25.23
C SER A 57 15.71 -7.72 -24.57
N ALA A 58 16.85 -7.40 -25.20
CA ALA A 58 17.76 -6.36 -24.72
C ALA A 58 17.13 -4.95 -24.69
N LEU A 59 16.22 -4.65 -25.63
CA LEU A 59 15.48 -3.37 -25.65
C LEU A 59 14.48 -3.27 -24.49
N LEU A 60 13.85 -4.39 -24.12
CA LEU A 60 12.89 -4.45 -23.01
C LEU A 60 13.58 -4.38 -21.63
N GLU A 61 14.85 -4.79 -21.54
CA GLU A 61 15.63 -4.75 -20.29
C GLU A 61 16.13 -3.35 -19.92
N THR A 62 16.08 -2.39 -20.85
CA THR A 62 16.78 -1.10 -20.68
C THR A 62 15.99 -0.07 -19.84
N GLU A 63 14.68 -0.24 -19.65
CA GLU A 63 13.82 0.86 -19.17
C GLU A 63 13.48 0.90 -17.66
N ASN A 64 13.92 -0.05 -16.83
CA ASN A 64 13.52 -0.06 -15.41
C ASN A 64 14.69 -0.01 -14.43
N LYS A 65 15.61 0.95 -14.61
CA LYS A 65 16.47 1.40 -13.50
C LYS A 65 15.75 2.50 -12.73
N ILE A 66 14.84 2.10 -11.86
CA ILE A 66 14.27 3.00 -10.85
C ILE A 66 15.42 3.41 -9.93
N ASN A 67 15.85 4.67 -10.02
CA ASN A 67 16.89 5.20 -9.18
C ASN A 67 16.30 5.49 -7.79
N LEU A 68 16.67 4.67 -6.80
CA LEU A 68 16.23 4.85 -5.42
C LEU A 68 16.69 6.18 -4.79
N SER A 69 17.64 6.87 -5.41
CA SER A 69 18.07 8.23 -5.05
C SER A 69 16.96 9.28 -5.23
N ASP A 70 16.01 9.03 -6.12
CA ASP A 70 14.89 9.93 -6.38
C ASP A 70 13.83 9.85 -5.26
N PHE A 71 13.93 8.84 -4.39
CA PHE A 71 13.14 8.71 -3.15
C PHE A 71 13.80 9.41 -1.96
N THR A 72 14.48 10.53 -2.20
CA THR A 72 14.97 11.38 -1.11
C THR A 72 13.79 12.17 -0.53
N ALA A 73 13.20 11.63 0.55
CA ALA A 73 12.27 12.40 1.36
C ALA A 73 13.05 13.53 2.06
N PRO A 74 12.62 14.81 1.96
CA PRO A 74 13.23 15.87 2.75
C PRO A 74 13.12 15.50 4.24
N ARG A 75 14.16 15.80 5.02
CA ARG A 75 14.11 15.60 6.47
C ARG A 75 12.94 16.40 7.03
N TYR A 76 11.93 15.69 7.55
CA TYR A 76 10.79 16.30 8.20
C TYR A 76 11.25 17.08 9.43
N SER A 77 10.98 18.37 9.46
CA SER A 77 11.25 19.25 10.60
C SER A 77 9.93 19.88 11.02
N PRO A 78 9.27 19.36 12.07
CA PRO A 78 7.99 19.90 12.52
C PRO A 78 8.20 21.30 13.09
N CYS A 79 7.44 22.26 12.59
CA CYS A 79 7.36 23.60 13.14
C CYS A 79 6.18 23.67 14.12
N LEU A 80 6.36 24.45 15.18
CA LEU A 80 5.32 24.74 16.16
C LEU A 80 4.26 25.65 15.55
N GLY A 81 3.00 25.25 15.67
CA GLY A 81 1.83 25.99 15.23
C GLY A 81 0.96 26.45 16.40
N LYS A 82 0.01 27.34 16.10
CA LYS A 82 -1.01 27.78 17.07
C LYS A 82 -1.87 26.59 17.49
N GLY A 83 -2.09 26.45 18.80
CA GLY A 83 -2.83 25.33 19.39
C GLY A 83 -1.97 24.12 19.76
N ASP A 84 -0.68 24.10 19.40
CA ASP A 84 0.25 23.08 19.89
C ASP A 84 0.49 23.24 21.39
N VAL A 85 0.79 22.12 22.05
CA VAL A 85 1.12 22.08 23.48
C VAL A 85 2.60 21.78 23.64
N VAL A 86 3.32 22.67 24.33
CA VAL A 86 4.76 22.55 24.53
C VAL A 86 5.06 22.32 26.00
N GLU A 87 5.90 21.33 26.28
CA GLU A 87 6.50 21.10 27.59
C GLU A 87 7.91 21.70 27.61
N ILE A 88 8.23 22.44 28.67
CA ILE A 88 9.51 23.16 28.79
C ILE A 88 10.23 22.63 30.02
N ILE A 89 11.46 22.15 29.81
CA ILE A 89 12.32 21.63 30.86
C ILE A 89 13.50 22.58 30.98
N ILE A 90 13.61 23.24 32.13
CA ILE A 90 14.71 24.14 32.46
C ILE A 90 15.70 23.37 33.33
N GLN A 91 16.94 23.24 32.87
CA GLN A 91 18.03 22.65 33.64
C GLN A 91 19.01 23.74 34.02
N GLU A 92 19.10 24.06 35.30
CA GLU A 92 20.09 25.01 35.80
C GLU A 92 21.28 24.25 36.37
N GLN A 93 22.50 24.63 35.94
CA GLN A 93 23.71 24.28 36.65
C GLN A 93 24.06 25.41 37.61
N TYR A 94 24.18 25.08 38.90
CA TYR A 94 24.72 26.02 39.88
C TYR A 94 26.07 26.57 39.39
N PRO A 95 26.36 27.88 39.58
CA PRO A 95 27.67 28.42 39.28
C PRO A 95 28.75 27.60 40.00
N PRO A 96 29.96 27.46 39.44
CA PRO A 96 31.01 26.64 40.02
C PRO A 96 31.45 27.22 41.37
N VAL A 97 30.81 26.78 42.45
CA VAL A 97 31.29 27.01 43.81
C VAL A 97 32.31 25.91 44.08
N LEU A 98 33.56 26.30 44.38
CA LEU A 98 34.72 25.42 44.51
C LEU A 98 34.57 24.23 45.50
N PHE A 99 33.50 24.18 46.31
CA PHE A 99 33.33 23.18 47.37
C PHE A 99 31.89 22.67 47.57
N LEU A 100 30.94 22.95 46.67
CA LEU A 100 29.58 22.38 46.76
C LEU A 100 29.40 21.23 45.76
N SER A 101 28.75 20.16 46.20
CA SER A 101 28.31 19.08 45.30
C SER A 101 27.50 19.69 44.16
N LYS A 102 27.86 19.32 42.92
CA LYS A 102 27.26 19.84 41.70
C LYS A 102 25.83 19.31 41.56
N GLU A 103 24.90 19.92 42.28
CA GLU A 103 23.48 19.59 42.21
C GLU A 103 22.87 20.34 41.03
N THR A 104 22.39 19.59 40.05
CA THR A 104 21.62 20.11 38.91
C THR A 104 20.16 20.21 39.34
N SER A 105 19.59 21.42 39.37
CA SER A 105 18.16 21.61 39.53
C SER A 105 17.47 21.46 38.17
N THR A 106 16.45 20.61 38.10
CA THR A 106 15.56 20.51 36.93
C THR A 106 14.20 21.06 37.32
N TYR A 107 13.74 22.06 36.58
CA TYR A 107 12.42 22.66 36.75
C TYR A 107 11.58 22.40 35.49
N VAL A 108 10.41 21.80 35.68
CA VAL A 108 9.47 21.53 34.59
C VAL A 108 8.38 22.60 34.63
N VAL A 109 8.29 23.39 33.57
CA VAL A 109 7.22 24.38 33.41
C VAL A 109 5.94 23.63 33.04
N PRO A 110 4.78 23.96 33.63
CA PRO A 110 3.51 23.39 33.20
C PRO A 110 3.28 23.60 31.70
N ALA A 111 2.72 22.58 31.05
CA ALA A 111 2.47 22.59 29.62
C ALA A 111 1.79 23.89 29.16
N GLN A 112 2.38 24.56 28.17
CA GLN A 112 1.90 25.82 27.61
C GLN A 112 1.29 25.58 26.24
N VAL A 113 0.13 26.20 25.97
CA VAL A 113 -0.49 26.20 24.64
C VAL A 113 0.10 27.35 23.82
N VAL A 114 0.45 27.10 22.57
CA VAL A 114 0.92 28.14 21.65
C VAL A 114 -0.26 29.01 21.24
N THR A 115 -0.23 30.27 21.68
CA THR A 115 -1.24 31.29 21.33
C THR A 115 -0.74 32.21 20.22
N GLU A 116 -1.57 33.16 19.76
CA GLU A 116 -1.15 34.18 18.78
C GLU A 116 0.00 35.06 19.29
N GLU A 117 0.06 35.25 20.61
CA GLU A 117 1.09 36.04 21.30
C GLU A 117 2.31 35.19 21.69
N GLY A 118 2.31 33.90 21.35
CA GLY A 118 3.36 32.94 21.71
C GLY A 118 3.06 32.14 22.98
N ILE A 119 4.13 31.72 23.66
CA ILE A 119 4.11 31.02 24.96
C ILE A 119 4.66 31.91 26.06
N ASN A 120 4.22 31.70 27.31
CA ASN A 120 4.74 32.42 28.46
C ASN A 120 5.67 31.51 29.28
N VAL A 121 6.94 31.89 29.37
CA VAL A 121 7.95 31.13 30.12
C VAL A 121 8.32 31.90 31.38
N PRO A 122 8.31 31.26 32.58
CA PRO A 122 8.74 31.91 33.80
C PRO A 122 10.14 32.54 33.64
N TYR A 123 10.34 33.73 34.21
CA TYR A 123 11.59 34.51 34.17
C TYR A 123 12.03 35.06 32.81
N VAL A 124 11.58 34.48 31.69
CA VAL A 124 11.87 34.97 30.32
C VAL A 124 10.74 35.84 29.77
N GLY A 125 9.49 35.56 30.15
CA GLY A 125 8.30 36.26 29.66
C GLY A 125 7.73 35.64 28.39
N LYS A 126 7.12 36.47 27.53
CA LYS A 126 6.48 36.01 26.29
C LYS A 126 7.51 35.69 25.20
N ILE A 127 7.41 34.52 24.60
CA ILE A 127 8.29 34.04 23.53
C ILE A 127 7.45 33.67 22.31
N GLN A 128 7.77 34.25 21.15
CA GLN A 128 7.16 33.88 19.87
C GLN A 128 7.75 32.56 19.37
N VAL A 129 6.92 31.52 19.28
CA VAL A 129 7.34 30.17 18.86
C VAL A 129 6.70 29.69 17.55
N GLU A 130 5.75 30.44 17.00
CA GLU A 130 5.10 30.10 15.73
C GLU A 130 6.12 29.98 14.58
N GLY A 131 6.09 28.85 13.87
CA GLY A 131 6.99 28.56 12.76
C GLY A 131 8.39 28.10 13.17
N LYS A 132 8.71 28.05 14.47
CA LYS A 132 10.01 27.58 14.98
C LYS A 132 10.00 26.07 15.21
N THR A 133 11.17 25.46 15.14
CA THR A 133 11.36 24.04 15.47
C THR A 133 11.80 23.89 16.92
N THR A 134 11.47 22.76 17.55
CA THR A 134 11.83 22.49 18.95
C THR A 134 13.35 22.46 19.19
N MET A 135 14.13 22.15 18.15
CA MET A 135 15.60 22.13 18.22
C MET A 135 16.24 23.53 18.14
N GLN A 136 15.51 24.54 17.68
CA GLN A 136 16.07 25.86 17.40
C GLN A 136 16.24 26.74 18.65
N GLU A 137 15.56 26.42 19.76
CA GLU A 137 15.60 27.21 21.00
C GLU A 137 16.26 26.47 22.18
N THR A 138 17.34 25.72 21.92
CA THR A 138 18.27 25.35 22.99
C THR A 138 19.20 26.54 23.25
N TYR A 139 18.79 27.45 24.14
CA TYR A 139 19.67 28.51 24.65
C TYR A 139 20.62 27.90 25.70
N ASN A 140 21.94 28.01 25.47
CA ASN A 140 22.98 27.73 26.47
C ASN A 140 23.12 28.90 27.45
#